data_AF-A0A7C1JGV1-F1
#
_entry.id   AF-A0A7C1JGV1-F1
#
_cell.length_a   1.000
_cell.length_b   1.000
_cell.length_c   1.000
_cell.angle_alpha   90.00
_cell.angle_beta   90.00
_cell.angle_gamma   90.00
#
_symmetry.space_group_name_H-M   'P 1'
#
loop_
_entity.id
_entity.type
_entity.pdbx_description
1 polymer ?
#
loop_
_entity_poly.entity_id
_entity_poly.type
_entity_poly.pdbx_seq_one_letter_code
_entity_poly.pdbx_strand_id
1 'polypeptide(L)'
;NCEQACPNLLPLASAVQKAAQGDFEELKWCFERCIGCGKCEEACNHGVPFQKMFQSVASWETWKCRAGRGPIMDTEIRKVGAPIVLGTIPGVVAFVGCSNFPEEIEEIAEMAEEFAKRKYIVVLSGCSAMVAGMKKDKDGLTIYEKYPPDFDAGGVVNVGSCVANSHITGAAIKIANIFANLPLRANYEVIADYVLNRVGAVGVAWGAMSQKAASIATGCNRLGIPVVLGPHSSKYRRQYLSRKEEDDWTVMDGRTQQLVNTQEPTPEHLCIVVESKERAMVTIAKLCMRKNDTPQGRQIKLTHYIDLHKKLIGGLPPDLHHFIRTERDIPMFFKREVMEFLKEKGWEKKPVLSLPTLIGTYKSKAKIEDVVGGVKK
;
A
#
# COMPACT_ATOMS: atom_id res chain seq x y z
N ASN A 1 -11.30 -33.18 -8.92
CA ASN A 1 -11.65 -32.98 -7.50
C ASN A 1 -10.59 -32.21 -6.73
N CYS A 2 -9.34 -32.70 -6.62
CA CYS A 2 -8.30 -32.05 -5.82
C CYS A 2 -8.00 -30.59 -6.22
N GLU A 3 -7.90 -30.33 -7.53
CA GLU A 3 -7.62 -28.99 -8.08
C GLU A 3 -8.79 -28.03 -7.87
N GLN A 4 -10.02 -28.50 -8.07
CA GLN A 4 -11.25 -27.73 -7.81
C GLN A 4 -11.42 -27.40 -6.32
N ALA A 5 -10.98 -28.28 -5.43
CA ALA A 5 -10.99 -28.05 -3.98
C ALA A 5 -9.85 -27.12 -3.51
N CYS A 6 -8.80 -26.97 -4.31
CA CYS A 6 -7.65 -26.12 -3.98
C CYS A 6 -8.06 -24.65 -4.01
N PRO A 7 -7.87 -23.88 -2.92
CA PRO A 7 -8.19 -22.45 -2.90
C PRO A 7 -7.42 -21.62 -3.94
N ASN A 8 -6.24 -22.09 -4.35
CA ASN A 8 -5.38 -21.46 -5.37
C ASN A 8 -5.44 -22.17 -6.73
N LEU A 9 -6.35 -23.15 -6.91
CA LEU A 9 -6.52 -23.88 -8.18
C LEU A 9 -5.22 -24.47 -8.75
N LEU A 10 -4.34 -24.96 -7.88
CA LEU A 10 -3.04 -25.52 -8.28
C LEU A 10 -3.21 -26.78 -9.15
N PRO A 11 -2.35 -27.01 -10.17
CA PRO A 11 -2.40 -28.14 -11.09
C PRO A 11 -1.84 -29.42 -10.44
N LEU A 12 -2.45 -29.82 -9.32
CA LEU A 12 -1.96 -30.90 -8.46
C LEU A 12 -1.90 -32.27 -9.16
N ALA A 13 -2.81 -32.55 -10.10
CA ALA A 13 -2.82 -33.84 -10.78
C ALA A 13 -1.63 -33.98 -11.74
N SER A 14 -1.37 -32.93 -12.53
CA SER A 14 -0.22 -32.86 -13.44
C SER A 14 1.10 -32.92 -12.68
N ALA A 15 1.21 -32.17 -11.58
CA ALA A 15 2.39 -32.19 -10.72
C ALA A 15 2.73 -33.60 -10.18
N VAL A 16 1.72 -34.36 -9.74
CA VAL A 16 1.91 -35.73 -9.24
C VAL A 16 2.29 -36.69 -10.37
N GLN A 17 1.69 -36.56 -11.55
CA GLN A 17 2.01 -37.40 -12.70
C GLN A 17 3.46 -37.21 -13.17
N LYS A 18 3.95 -35.96 -13.20
CA LYS A 18 5.35 -35.66 -13.52
C LYS A 18 6.31 -36.15 -12.44
N ALA A 19 5.95 -35.97 -11.17
CA ALA A 19 6.74 -36.48 -10.06
C ALA A 19 6.91 -38.01 -10.12
N ALA A 20 5.88 -38.75 -10.56
CA ALA A 20 5.96 -40.20 -10.78
C ALA A 20 6.92 -40.60 -11.91
N GLN A 21 7.21 -39.68 -12.84
CA GLN A 21 8.19 -39.85 -13.93
C GLN A 21 9.60 -39.36 -13.54
N GLY A 22 9.78 -38.88 -12.30
CA GLY A 22 11.05 -38.35 -11.78
C GLY A 22 11.26 -36.84 -12.00
N ASP A 23 10.28 -36.11 -12.53
CA ASP A 23 10.32 -34.65 -12.66
C ASP A 23 9.55 -33.98 -11.51
N PHE A 24 10.29 -33.32 -10.60
CA PHE A 24 9.76 -32.70 -9.39
C PHE A 24 9.54 -31.18 -9.51
N GLU A 25 9.87 -30.56 -10.64
CA GLU A 25 9.82 -29.09 -10.78
C GLU A 25 8.40 -28.54 -10.58
N GLU A 26 7.39 -29.18 -11.18
CA GLU A 26 5.99 -28.75 -11.04
C GLU A 26 5.44 -29.01 -9.62
N LEU A 27 5.91 -30.06 -8.95
CA LEU A 27 5.54 -30.34 -7.57
C LEU A 27 6.12 -29.29 -6.62
N LYS A 28 7.38 -28.88 -6.84
CA LYS A 28 8.01 -27.78 -6.12
C LYS A 28 7.28 -26.45 -6.37
N TRP A 29 6.95 -26.16 -7.63
CA TRP A 29 6.17 -24.97 -8.00
C TRP A 29 4.81 -24.92 -7.28
N CYS A 30 4.12 -26.06 -7.18
CA CYS A 30 2.87 -26.16 -6.43
C CYS A 30 3.09 -25.97 -4.92
N PHE A 31 4.18 -26.50 -4.35
CA PHE A 31 4.51 -26.35 -2.93
C PHE A 31 4.69 -24.87 -2.56
N GLU A 32 5.44 -24.11 -3.36
CA GLU A 32 5.73 -22.69 -3.12
C GLU A 32 4.48 -21.79 -3.14
N ARG A 33 3.39 -22.26 -3.77
CA ARG A 33 2.08 -21.60 -3.86
C ARG A 33 1.01 -22.26 -2.98
N CYS A 34 1.38 -23.28 -2.21
CA CYS A 34 0.46 -24.01 -1.34
C CYS A 34 0.33 -23.29 0.01
N ILE A 35 -0.90 -23.15 0.49
CA ILE A 35 -1.19 -22.62 1.84
C ILE A 35 -1.34 -23.72 2.91
N GLY A 36 -1.01 -24.98 2.57
CA GLY A 36 -1.01 -26.10 3.52
C GLY A 36 -2.38 -26.48 4.11
N CYS A 37 -3.48 -26.27 3.37
CA CYS A 37 -4.83 -26.38 3.94
C CYS A 37 -5.45 -27.80 3.95
N GLY A 38 -4.82 -28.80 3.35
CA GLY A 38 -5.32 -30.20 3.35
C GLY A 38 -6.56 -30.50 2.47
N LYS A 39 -7.30 -29.48 2.00
CA LYS A 39 -8.54 -29.67 1.22
C LYS A 39 -8.41 -30.56 -0.02
N CYS A 40 -7.25 -30.54 -0.67
CA CYS A 40 -6.99 -31.39 -1.83
C CYS A 40 -6.93 -32.88 -1.47
N GLU A 41 -6.41 -33.22 -0.29
CA GLU A 41 -6.36 -34.60 0.22
C GLU A 41 -7.76 -35.09 0.60
N GLU A 42 -8.54 -34.26 1.29
CA GLU A 42 -9.93 -34.56 1.67
C GLU A 42 -10.81 -34.88 0.45
N ALA A 43 -10.60 -34.15 -0.66
CA ALA A 43 -11.35 -34.33 -1.90
C ALA A 43 -10.81 -35.45 -2.81
N CYS A 44 -9.72 -36.12 -2.42
CA CYS A 44 -9.03 -37.08 -3.29
C CYS A 44 -9.60 -38.49 -3.19
N ASN A 45 -10.28 -38.94 -4.25
CA ASN A 45 -10.82 -40.32 -4.33
C ASN A 45 -9.73 -41.42 -4.36
N HIS A 46 -8.49 -41.06 -4.65
CA HIS A 46 -7.35 -41.99 -4.72
C HIS A 46 -6.46 -41.96 -3.47
N GLY A 47 -6.79 -41.13 -2.47
CA GLY A 47 -6.02 -41.05 -1.23
C GLY A 47 -4.58 -40.54 -1.40
N VAL A 48 -4.34 -39.64 -2.37
CA VAL A 48 -3.00 -39.07 -2.62
C VAL A 48 -2.59 -38.15 -1.45
N PRO A 49 -1.45 -38.40 -0.78
CA PRO A 49 -1.02 -37.63 0.39
C PRO A 49 -0.20 -36.39 -0.02
N PHE A 50 -0.84 -35.40 -0.65
CA PHE A 50 -0.20 -34.18 -1.16
C PHE A 50 0.70 -33.45 -0.14
N GLN A 51 0.28 -33.30 1.11
CA GLN A 51 1.06 -32.60 2.15
C GLN A 51 2.35 -33.36 2.45
N LYS A 52 2.30 -34.69 2.46
CA LYS A 52 3.49 -35.52 2.63
C LYS A 52 4.39 -35.46 1.40
N MET A 53 3.83 -35.43 0.20
CA MET A 53 4.60 -35.25 -1.04
C MET A 53 5.31 -33.89 -1.06
N PHE A 54 4.65 -32.82 -0.63
CA PHE A 54 5.28 -31.51 -0.56
C PHE A 54 6.49 -31.45 0.38
N GLN A 55 6.54 -32.28 1.43
CA GLN A 55 7.73 -32.38 2.28
C GLN A 55 8.96 -32.91 1.53
N SER A 56 8.79 -33.65 0.43
CA SER A 56 9.93 -34.15 -0.36
C SER A 56 10.58 -33.08 -1.24
N VAL A 57 9.87 -31.98 -1.50
CA VAL A 57 10.36 -30.83 -2.28
C VAL A 57 10.54 -29.58 -1.42
N ALA A 58 10.26 -29.66 -0.13
CA ALA A 58 10.46 -28.58 0.81
C ALA A 58 11.96 -28.30 1.03
N SER A 59 12.33 -27.02 1.07
CA SER A 59 13.70 -26.60 1.37
C SER A 59 13.91 -26.49 2.88
N TRP A 60 15.11 -26.84 3.35
CA TRP A 60 15.56 -26.61 4.74
C TRP A 60 16.27 -25.25 4.87
N GLU A 61 15.71 -24.22 4.22
CA GLU A 61 16.35 -22.92 4.14
C GLU A 61 16.19 -22.10 5.43
N THR A 62 17.26 -21.38 5.75
CA THR A 62 17.27 -20.42 6.86
C THR A 62 17.24 -19.00 6.34
N TRP A 63 16.42 -18.19 6.99
CA TRP A 63 16.13 -16.81 6.63
C TRP A 63 16.29 -15.89 7.83
N LYS A 64 16.63 -14.63 7.58
CA LYS A 64 16.73 -13.61 8.62
C LYS A 64 15.52 -12.69 8.56
N CYS A 65 14.79 -12.63 9.67
CA CYS A 65 13.74 -11.65 9.89
C CYS A 65 14.20 -10.70 11.00
N ARG A 66 14.24 -9.40 10.72
CA ARG A 66 14.55 -8.39 11.75
C ARG A 66 13.50 -8.45 12.84
N ALA A 67 13.89 -8.39 14.11
CA ALA A 67 12.94 -8.39 15.22
C ALA A 67 11.98 -7.20 15.15
N GLY A 68 10.76 -7.38 15.65
CA GLY A 68 9.77 -6.32 15.77
C GLY A 68 10.25 -5.23 16.72
N ARG A 69 10.54 -4.03 16.20
CA ARG A 69 11.11 -2.94 17.01
C ARG A 69 10.09 -2.07 17.76
N GLY A 70 8.79 -2.30 17.55
CA GLY A 70 7.74 -1.57 18.24
C GLY A 70 7.46 -0.18 17.64
N PRO A 71 7.14 0.82 18.48
CA PRO A 71 6.67 2.12 18.01
C PRO A 71 7.75 2.92 17.26
N ILE A 72 7.30 3.67 16.25
CA ILE A 72 8.12 4.71 15.62
C ILE A 72 8.38 5.80 16.65
N MET A 73 9.61 6.29 16.79
CA MET A 73 9.97 7.27 17.81
C MET A 73 9.59 8.70 17.41
N ASP A 74 9.38 9.58 18.39
CA ASP A 74 9.06 10.98 18.11
C ASP A 74 10.21 11.73 17.42
N THR A 75 11.45 11.31 17.66
CA THR A 75 12.64 11.81 16.96
C THR A 75 12.59 11.48 15.47
N GLU A 76 12.16 10.26 15.11
CA GLU A 76 11.94 9.87 13.72
C GLU A 76 10.79 10.67 13.10
N ILE A 77 9.66 10.81 13.81
CA ILE A 77 8.52 11.61 13.32
C ILE A 77 8.90 13.06 13.06
N ARG A 78 9.71 13.69 13.92
CA ARG A 78 10.21 15.06 13.69
C ARG A 78 11.08 15.16 12.44
N LYS A 79 11.87 14.12 12.15
CA LYS A 79 12.73 14.05 10.96
C LYS A 79 11.91 13.94 9.67
N VAL A 80 10.88 13.10 9.66
CA VAL A 80 10.14 12.76 8.42
C VAL A 80 8.80 13.47 8.24
N GLY A 81 8.28 14.15 9.27
CA GLY A 81 6.96 14.77 9.26
C GLY A 81 6.78 15.78 8.11
N ALA A 82 7.68 16.76 8.01
CA ALA A 82 7.67 17.72 6.90
C ALA A 82 7.85 17.03 5.53
N PRO A 83 8.89 16.22 5.32
CA PRO A 83 9.09 15.56 4.02
C PRO A 83 7.90 14.71 3.55
N ILE A 84 7.22 13.98 4.44
CA ILE A 84 6.02 13.19 4.09
C ILE A 84 4.85 14.11 3.70
N VAL A 85 4.60 15.16 4.48
CA VAL A 85 3.46 16.09 4.26
C VAL A 85 3.64 16.95 3.01
N LEU A 86 4.89 17.30 2.67
CA LEU A 86 5.22 18.05 1.46
C LEU A 86 5.33 17.14 0.22
N GLY A 87 5.43 15.83 0.43
CA GLY A 87 5.50 14.79 -0.59
C GLY A 87 6.91 14.50 -1.13
N THR A 88 7.97 15.06 -0.52
CA THR A 88 9.36 14.80 -0.92
C THR A 88 9.87 13.43 -0.43
N ILE A 89 9.30 12.91 0.66
CA ILE A 89 9.23 11.46 0.89
C ILE A 89 7.93 10.98 0.21
N PRO A 90 8.01 10.07 -0.79
CA PRO A 90 6.85 9.70 -1.61
C PRO A 90 5.67 9.12 -0.81
N GLY A 91 5.96 8.45 0.30
CA GLY A 91 4.95 7.99 1.24
C GLY A 91 5.42 6.86 2.13
N VAL A 92 4.53 6.43 3.02
CA VAL A 92 4.69 5.25 3.89
C VAL A 92 3.93 4.08 3.29
N VAL A 93 4.60 2.97 3.02
CA VAL A 93 3.97 1.74 2.50
C VAL A 93 4.06 0.65 3.56
N ALA A 94 2.89 0.22 4.05
CA ALA A 94 2.79 -0.75 5.13
C ALA A 94 2.38 -2.13 4.61
N PHE A 95 3.31 -3.07 4.48
CA PHE A 95 3.05 -4.46 4.12
C PHE A 95 2.72 -5.28 5.38
N VAL A 96 1.46 -5.70 5.49
CA VAL A 96 0.90 -6.32 6.70
C VAL A 96 0.00 -7.49 6.32
N GLY A 97 -0.40 -8.28 7.31
CA GLY A 97 -1.51 -9.22 7.15
C GLY A 97 -1.10 -10.68 7.22
N CYS A 98 -1.85 -11.52 6.50
CA CYS A 98 -1.82 -12.98 6.60
C CYS A 98 -1.06 -13.59 5.40
N SER A 99 -0.98 -14.92 5.35
CA SER A 99 -0.22 -15.69 4.36
C SER A 99 -1.07 -16.38 3.28
N ASN A 100 -2.28 -15.89 3.01
CA ASN A 100 -3.14 -16.42 1.94
C ASN A 100 -2.81 -15.72 0.60
N PHE A 101 -1.55 -15.82 0.19
CA PHE A 101 -1.03 -15.15 -1.00
C PHE A 101 -1.61 -15.78 -2.28
N PRO A 102 -1.81 -14.97 -3.34
CA PRO A 102 -2.32 -15.47 -4.61
C PRO A 102 -1.32 -16.35 -5.36
N GLU A 103 -0.06 -15.92 -5.37
CA GLU A 103 1.05 -16.54 -6.07
C GLU A 103 2.16 -16.88 -5.07
N GLU A 104 3.37 -16.37 -5.29
CA GLU A 104 4.54 -16.67 -4.47
C GLU A 104 4.61 -15.80 -3.21
N ILE A 105 5.18 -16.37 -2.14
CA ILE A 105 5.46 -15.63 -0.90
C ILE A 105 6.46 -14.47 -1.12
N GLU A 106 7.30 -14.57 -2.16
CA GLU A 106 8.36 -13.61 -2.49
C GLU A 106 7.82 -12.27 -2.99
N GLU A 107 6.58 -12.21 -3.49
CA GLU A 107 6.01 -10.98 -4.03
C GLU A 107 5.99 -9.84 -2.99
N ILE A 108 5.85 -10.16 -1.70
CA ILE A 108 5.96 -9.19 -0.62
C ILE A 108 7.35 -8.58 -0.55
N ALA A 109 8.40 -9.41 -0.64
CA ALA A 109 9.78 -8.95 -0.58
C ALA A 109 10.10 -8.07 -1.81
N GLU A 110 9.64 -8.47 -2.99
CA GLU A 110 9.85 -7.72 -4.23
C GLU A 110 9.16 -6.35 -4.22
N MET A 111 7.88 -6.30 -3.84
CA MET A 111 7.17 -5.04 -3.71
C MET A 111 7.82 -4.15 -2.65
N ALA A 112 8.16 -4.70 -1.47
CA ALA A 112 8.83 -3.95 -0.41
C ALA A 112 10.19 -3.39 -0.87
N GLU A 113 10.99 -4.19 -1.57
CA GLU A 113 12.29 -3.77 -2.09
C GLU A 113 12.15 -2.67 -3.15
N GLU A 114 11.17 -2.78 -4.05
CA GLU A 114 10.91 -1.77 -5.08
C GLU A 114 10.58 -0.41 -4.45
N PHE A 115 9.73 -0.38 -3.41
CA PHE A 115 9.39 0.85 -2.71
C PHE A 115 10.55 1.41 -1.87
N ALA A 116 11.36 0.55 -1.25
CA ALA A 116 12.56 0.98 -0.55
C ALA A 116 13.59 1.63 -1.49
N LYS A 117 13.84 1.04 -2.68
CA LYS A 117 14.70 1.63 -3.74
C LYS A 117 14.20 3.00 -4.18
N ARG A 118 12.88 3.17 -4.26
CA ARG A 118 12.19 4.42 -4.61
C ARG A 118 12.08 5.41 -3.46
N LYS A 119 12.78 5.19 -2.34
CA LYS A 119 12.83 6.10 -1.19
C LYS A 119 11.49 6.29 -0.46
N TYR A 120 10.55 5.36 -0.60
CA TYR A 120 9.41 5.26 0.31
C TYR A 120 9.88 4.73 1.67
N ILE A 121 9.10 4.99 2.72
CA ILE A 121 9.32 4.36 4.03
C ILE A 121 8.53 3.06 4.04
N VAL A 122 9.21 1.92 4.13
CA VAL A 122 8.57 0.61 4.12
C VAL A 122 8.41 0.10 5.54
N VAL A 123 7.19 -0.28 5.90
CA VAL A 123 6.87 -0.82 7.23
C VAL A 123 6.23 -2.19 7.08
N LEU A 124 6.64 -3.13 7.93
CA LEU A 124 6.26 -4.53 7.88
C LEU A 124 5.72 -4.99 9.23
N SER A 125 4.70 -5.84 9.21
CA SER A 125 4.22 -6.54 10.42
C SER A 125 3.68 -7.94 10.11
N GLY A 126 3.57 -8.77 11.14
CA GLY A 126 2.90 -10.08 11.07
C GLY A 126 3.53 -11.03 10.05
N CYS A 127 2.69 -11.80 9.34
CA CYS A 127 3.16 -12.79 8.37
C CYS A 127 3.94 -12.12 7.21
N SER A 128 3.53 -10.93 6.78
CA SER A 128 4.25 -10.17 5.75
C SER A 128 5.67 -9.82 6.17
N ALA A 129 5.90 -9.49 7.45
CA ALA A 129 7.26 -9.26 7.95
C ALA A 129 8.13 -10.52 7.93
N MET A 130 7.54 -11.70 8.13
CA MET A 130 8.25 -12.97 8.06
C MET A 130 8.65 -13.26 6.61
N VAL A 131 7.69 -13.27 5.68
CA VAL A 131 7.95 -13.63 4.28
C VAL A 131 8.80 -12.60 3.53
N ALA A 132 8.78 -11.33 3.93
CA ALA A 132 9.70 -10.32 3.38
C ALA A 132 11.18 -10.70 3.60
N GLY A 133 11.49 -11.46 4.66
CA GLY A 133 12.83 -11.97 4.92
C GLY A 133 13.15 -13.30 4.23
N MET A 134 12.16 -13.93 3.59
CA MET A 134 12.30 -15.25 2.95
C MET A 134 12.72 -15.18 1.47
N LYS A 135 13.33 -14.05 1.07
CA LYS A 135 13.96 -13.87 -0.24
C LYS A 135 15.38 -13.36 -0.02
N LYS A 136 16.34 -14.01 -0.65
CA LYS A 136 17.74 -13.57 -0.72
C LYS A 136 18.00 -13.02 -2.11
N ASP A 137 18.81 -11.98 -2.20
CA ASP A 137 19.31 -11.51 -3.48
C ASP A 137 20.52 -12.33 -3.95
N LYS A 138 21.15 -11.88 -5.04
CA LYS A 138 22.32 -12.54 -5.64
C LYS A 138 23.53 -12.62 -4.69
N ASP A 139 23.61 -11.72 -3.72
CA ASP A 139 24.67 -11.66 -2.71
C ASP A 139 24.29 -12.47 -1.45
N GLY A 140 23.14 -13.14 -1.46
CA GLY A 140 22.65 -13.94 -0.33
C GLY A 140 22.05 -13.10 0.79
N LEU A 141 21.76 -11.82 0.56
CA LEU A 141 21.25 -10.89 1.57
C LEU A 141 19.72 -10.77 1.50
N THR A 142 19.09 -10.73 2.68
CA THR A 142 17.66 -10.44 2.81
C THR A 142 17.38 -8.94 2.73
N ILE A 143 16.12 -8.54 2.52
CA ILE A 143 15.71 -7.13 2.55
C ILE A 143 16.09 -6.44 3.88
N TYR A 144 16.09 -7.19 4.98
CA TYR A 144 16.47 -6.67 6.30
C TYR A 144 17.97 -6.47 6.49
N GLU A 145 18.81 -7.08 5.67
CA GLU A 145 20.25 -6.86 5.69
C GLU A 145 20.64 -5.71 4.77
N LYS A 146 19.91 -5.55 3.66
CA LYS A 146 20.17 -4.53 2.64
C LYS A 146 19.74 -3.12 3.05
N TYR A 147 18.64 -3.00 3.80
CA TYR A 147 18.01 -1.70 4.08
C TYR A 147 18.04 -1.35 5.57
N PRO A 148 18.26 -0.07 5.91
CA PRO A 148 18.34 0.37 7.30
C PRO A 148 17.00 0.24 8.04
N PRO A 149 17.01 0.06 9.37
CA PRO A 149 15.81 -0.06 10.22
C PRO A 149 15.15 1.27 10.59
N ASP A 150 15.60 2.38 9.99
CA ASP A 150 15.09 3.71 10.28
C ASP A 150 13.71 3.92 9.65
N PHE A 151 12.81 4.59 10.36
CA PHE A 151 11.59 5.13 9.77
C PHE A 151 11.94 6.39 8.96
N ASP A 152 12.57 6.19 7.81
CA ASP A 152 13.04 7.23 6.89
C ASP A 152 13.06 6.74 5.43
N ALA A 153 13.33 7.64 4.50
CA ALA A 153 13.32 7.41 3.06
C ALA A 153 14.22 6.23 2.64
N GLY A 154 13.60 5.13 2.19
CA GLY A 154 14.27 3.89 1.80
C GLY A 154 14.58 2.94 2.96
N GLY A 155 14.09 3.22 4.16
CA GLY A 155 14.16 2.32 5.31
C GLY A 155 13.13 1.20 5.23
N VAL A 156 13.46 0.05 5.84
CA VAL A 156 12.61 -1.15 5.92
C VAL A 156 12.46 -1.54 7.39
N VAL A 157 11.26 -1.34 7.93
CA VAL A 157 11.00 -1.40 9.37
C VAL A 157 10.06 -2.54 9.71
N ASN A 158 10.50 -3.55 10.46
CA ASN A 158 9.58 -4.50 11.10
C ASN A 158 9.07 -3.91 12.43
N VAL A 159 7.79 -3.54 12.51
CA VAL A 159 7.19 -3.02 13.75
C VAL A 159 6.78 -4.12 14.73
N GLY A 160 6.60 -5.36 14.25
CA GLY A 160 6.31 -6.53 15.08
C GLY A 160 5.11 -7.35 14.62
N SER A 161 4.39 -7.93 15.58
CA SER A 161 3.25 -8.81 15.32
C SER A 161 2.01 -8.05 14.82
N CYS A 162 0.90 -8.75 14.53
CA CYS A 162 -0.31 -8.10 14.01
C CYS A 162 -0.90 -7.00 14.91
N VAL A 163 -0.67 -7.03 16.24
CA VAL A 163 -1.11 -5.95 17.15
C VAL A 163 -0.23 -4.70 17.05
N ALA A 164 1.00 -4.84 16.54
CA ALA A 164 1.92 -3.73 16.29
C ALA A 164 1.51 -2.87 15.08
N ASN A 165 0.46 -3.26 14.33
CA ASN A 165 -0.17 -2.37 13.34
C ASN A 165 -0.71 -1.06 13.95
N SER A 166 -0.97 -1.06 15.26
CA SER A 166 -1.25 0.15 16.03
C SER A 166 -0.12 1.17 16.01
N HIS A 167 1.14 0.74 15.87
CA HIS A 167 2.28 1.64 15.73
C HIS A 167 2.36 2.29 14.35
N ILE A 168 1.85 1.63 13.30
CA ILE A 168 1.82 2.16 11.93
C ILE A 168 0.81 3.31 11.84
N THR A 169 -0.44 3.05 12.27
CA THR A 169 -1.47 4.09 12.36
C THR A 169 -1.08 5.15 13.40
N GLY A 170 -0.45 4.74 14.50
CA GLY A 170 0.14 5.64 15.48
C GLY A 170 1.18 6.59 14.89
N ALA A 171 2.01 6.15 13.95
CA ALA A 171 2.97 7.03 13.27
C ALA A 171 2.25 8.12 12.46
N ALA A 172 1.20 7.79 11.72
CA ALA A 172 0.39 8.77 10.98
C ALA A 172 -0.30 9.78 11.92
N ILE A 173 -0.86 9.30 13.03
CA ILE A 173 -1.45 10.14 14.09
C ILE A 173 -0.39 11.08 14.69
N LYS A 174 0.82 10.56 14.94
CA LYS A 174 1.92 11.38 15.47
C LYS A 174 2.47 12.39 14.48
N ILE A 175 2.41 12.14 13.17
CA ILE A 175 2.74 13.18 12.17
C ILE A 175 1.75 14.35 12.34
N ALA A 176 0.44 14.07 12.40
CA ALA A 176 -0.56 15.12 12.62
C ALA A 176 -0.34 15.86 13.97
N ASN A 177 -0.02 15.14 15.04
CA ASN A 177 0.20 15.75 16.34
C ASN A 177 1.51 16.52 16.48
N ILE A 178 2.65 15.93 16.10
CA ILE A 178 3.98 16.49 16.34
C ILE A 178 4.34 17.52 15.28
N PHE A 179 4.05 17.23 14.00
CA PHE A 179 4.40 18.15 12.92
C PHE A 179 3.37 19.25 12.72
N ALA A 180 2.07 18.93 12.83
CA ALA A 180 1.00 19.91 12.65
C ALA A 180 0.45 20.48 13.96
N ASN A 181 0.99 20.08 15.12
CA ASN A 181 0.55 20.53 16.45
C ASN A 181 -0.96 20.34 16.72
N LEU A 182 -1.58 19.33 16.10
CA LEU A 182 -3.00 19.05 16.31
C LEU A 182 -3.22 18.26 17.61
N PRO A 183 -4.17 18.68 18.48
CA PRO A 183 -4.44 17.97 19.73
C PRO A 183 -5.08 16.61 19.45
N LEU A 184 -4.70 15.58 20.23
CA LEU A 184 -5.19 14.21 20.03
C LEU A 184 -6.47 13.87 20.79
N ARG A 185 -6.66 14.46 21.98
CA ARG A 185 -7.73 14.08 22.89
C ARG A 185 -9.09 14.37 22.27
N ALA A 186 -9.89 13.31 22.09
CA ALA A 186 -11.25 13.38 21.53
C ALA A 186 -11.35 14.08 20.15
N ASN A 187 -10.25 14.07 19.36
CA ASN A 187 -10.15 14.86 18.13
C ASN A 187 -9.96 14.00 16.86
N TYR A 188 -10.51 12.78 16.88
CA TYR A 188 -10.23 11.79 15.84
C TYR A 188 -10.57 12.27 14.41
N GLU A 189 -11.67 13.01 14.26
CA GLU A 189 -12.13 13.51 12.96
C GLU A 189 -11.12 14.44 12.29
N VAL A 190 -10.58 15.40 13.03
CA VAL A 190 -9.54 16.34 12.55
C VAL A 190 -8.25 15.59 12.20
N ILE A 191 -7.85 14.61 13.02
CA ILE A 191 -6.65 13.81 12.76
C ILE A 191 -6.82 12.95 11.49
N ALA A 192 -7.97 12.30 11.32
CA ALA A 192 -8.27 11.52 10.13
C ALA A 192 -8.35 12.39 8.87
N ASP A 193 -8.96 13.57 8.96
CA ASP A 193 -8.99 14.55 7.88
C ASP A 193 -7.58 15.02 7.48
N TYR A 194 -6.73 15.32 8.47
CA TYR A 194 -5.34 15.68 8.24
C TYR A 194 -4.58 14.56 7.50
N VAL A 195 -4.70 13.32 7.97
CA VAL A 195 -4.02 12.16 7.37
C VAL A 195 -4.50 11.93 5.93
N LEU A 196 -5.82 11.96 5.71
CA LEU A 196 -6.42 11.79 4.38
C LEU A 196 -5.91 12.82 3.36
N ASN A 197 -5.79 14.09 3.78
CA ASN A 197 -5.48 15.18 2.87
C ASN A 197 -3.98 15.45 2.70
N ARG A 198 -3.14 14.98 3.65
CA ARG A 198 -1.73 15.43 3.75
C ARG A 198 -0.71 14.34 3.93
N VAL A 199 -1.06 13.19 4.52
CA VAL A 199 -0.08 12.14 4.83
C VAL A 199 -0.14 11.05 3.77
N GLY A 200 0.83 11.06 2.85
CA GLY A 200 0.98 10.03 1.83
C GLY A 200 1.29 8.67 2.48
N ALA A 201 0.31 7.79 2.53
CA ALA A 201 0.44 6.47 3.13
C ALA A 201 -0.52 5.47 2.48
N VAL A 202 -0.11 4.21 2.39
CA VAL A 202 -0.91 3.08 1.87
C VAL A 202 -0.62 1.83 2.69
N GLY A 203 -1.67 1.12 3.10
CA GLY A 203 -1.55 -0.24 3.63
C GLY A 203 -1.65 -1.28 2.51
N VAL A 204 -0.93 -2.39 2.63
CA VAL A 204 -0.94 -3.51 1.70
C VAL A 204 -1.18 -4.78 2.50
N ALA A 205 -2.32 -5.44 2.27
CA ALA A 205 -2.62 -6.75 2.86
C ALA A 205 -2.79 -7.79 1.76
N TRP A 206 -1.67 -8.21 1.18
CA TRP A 206 -1.62 -9.07 0.00
C TRP A 206 -2.23 -10.44 0.24
N GLY A 207 -1.84 -11.11 1.32
CA GLY A 207 -2.33 -12.44 1.68
C GLY A 207 -3.48 -12.43 2.69
N ALA A 208 -4.32 -11.39 2.72
CA ALA A 208 -5.33 -11.27 3.78
C ALA A 208 -6.39 -12.39 3.74
N MET A 209 -6.63 -13.03 4.90
CA MET A 209 -7.68 -14.07 5.05
C MET A 209 -8.49 -13.96 6.35
N SER A 210 -7.95 -13.32 7.39
CA SER A 210 -8.58 -13.29 8.71
C SER A 210 -9.51 -12.09 8.91
N GLN A 211 -10.52 -12.25 9.75
CA GLN A 211 -11.37 -11.13 10.21
C GLN A 211 -10.54 -10.00 10.85
N LYS A 212 -9.39 -10.33 11.47
CA LYS A 212 -8.43 -9.34 11.99
C LYS A 212 -7.92 -8.44 10.87
N ALA A 213 -7.56 -8.98 9.71
CA ALA A 213 -7.09 -8.19 8.57
C ALA A 213 -8.16 -7.21 8.09
N ALA A 214 -9.43 -7.65 8.00
CA ALA A 214 -10.55 -6.77 7.67
C ALA A 214 -10.74 -5.63 8.69
N SER A 215 -10.62 -5.92 9.99
CA SER A 215 -10.71 -4.88 11.04
C SER A 215 -9.53 -3.90 11.00
N ILE A 216 -8.31 -4.38 10.75
CA ILE A 216 -7.11 -3.53 10.64
C ILE A 216 -7.24 -2.60 9.43
N ALA A 217 -7.61 -3.15 8.26
CA ALA A 217 -7.85 -2.36 7.05
C ALA A 217 -8.93 -1.30 7.27
N THR A 218 -10.05 -1.69 7.90
CA THR A 218 -11.13 -0.74 8.24
C THR A 218 -10.66 0.36 9.19
N GLY A 219 -9.78 0.05 10.15
CA GLY A 219 -9.15 1.03 11.04
C GLY A 219 -8.28 2.04 10.27
N CYS A 220 -7.45 1.56 9.33
CA CYS A 220 -6.68 2.43 8.43
C CYS A 220 -7.59 3.33 7.59
N ASN A 221 -8.64 2.77 7.00
CA ASN A 221 -9.58 3.54 6.18
C ASN A 221 -10.29 4.64 6.96
N ARG A 222 -10.69 4.34 8.20
CA ARG A 222 -11.28 5.33 9.11
C ARG A 222 -10.32 6.48 9.42
N LEU A 223 -9.01 6.26 9.35
CA LEU A 223 -7.98 7.28 9.54
C LEU A 223 -7.61 7.98 8.21
N GLY A 224 -8.31 7.71 7.11
CA GLY A 224 -7.97 8.27 5.80
C GLY A 224 -6.78 7.62 5.11
N ILE A 225 -6.36 6.43 5.58
CA ILE A 225 -5.27 5.66 4.96
C ILE A 225 -5.89 4.63 4.00
N PRO A 226 -5.60 4.71 2.70
CA PRO A 226 -6.04 3.73 1.73
C PRO A 226 -5.33 2.38 1.90
N VAL A 227 -6.01 1.30 1.49
CA VAL A 227 -5.52 -0.08 1.62
C VAL A 227 -5.67 -0.82 0.29
N VAL A 228 -4.58 -1.44 -0.17
CA VAL A 228 -4.53 -2.38 -1.28
C VAL A 228 -4.57 -3.80 -0.72
N LEU A 229 -5.45 -4.62 -1.27
CA LEU A 229 -5.68 -5.99 -0.87
C LEU A 229 -5.37 -6.95 -2.03
N GLY A 230 -4.82 -8.13 -1.74
CA GLY A 230 -4.67 -9.17 -2.77
C GLY A 230 -6.00 -9.83 -3.13
N PRO A 231 -6.05 -10.59 -4.24
CA PRO A 231 -7.28 -10.98 -4.93
C PRO A 231 -8.23 -11.82 -4.08
N HIS A 232 -7.70 -12.67 -3.20
CA HIS A 232 -8.51 -13.47 -2.27
C HIS A 232 -9.36 -12.61 -1.32
N SER A 233 -8.97 -11.37 -1.10
CA SER A 233 -9.69 -10.43 -0.22
C SER A 233 -11.00 -9.94 -0.80
N SER A 234 -11.28 -10.18 -2.09
CA SER A 234 -12.62 -9.99 -2.68
C SER A 234 -13.71 -10.71 -1.87
N LYS A 235 -13.33 -11.80 -1.17
CA LYS A 235 -14.19 -12.58 -0.27
C LYS A 235 -14.67 -11.80 0.97
N TYR A 236 -14.08 -10.65 1.30
CA TYR A 236 -14.60 -9.75 2.35
C TYR A 236 -15.83 -8.94 1.92
N ARG A 237 -16.23 -9.01 0.65
CA ARG A 237 -17.48 -8.49 0.07
C ARG A 237 -17.62 -6.97 -0.04
N ARG A 238 -16.84 -6.18 0.70
CA ARG A 238 -16.95 -4.71 0.71
C ARG A 238 -15.62 -4.05 0.39
N GLN A 239 -15.65 -3.15 -0.59
CA GLN A 239 -14.56 -2.28 -1.02
C GLN A 239 -15.02 -0.82 -0.95
N TYR A 240 -14.08 0.11 -0.95
CA TYR A 240 -14.35 1.55 -0.94
C TYR A 240 -13.69 2.16 -2.16
N LEU A 241 -14.40 2.01 -3.28
CA LEU A 241 -13.97 2.46 -4.59
C LEU A 241 -14.67 3.77 -4.92
N SER A 242 -13.96 4.65 -5.60
CA SER A 242 -14.53 5.86 -6.18
C SER A 242 -14.88 5.63 -7.65
N ARG A 243 -15.83 6.40 -8.14
CA ARG A 243 -16.03 6.67 -9.55
C ARG A 243 -15.40 8.03 -9.85
N LYS A 244 -14.11 8.02 -10.20
CA LYS A 244 -13.29 9.24 -10.34
C LYS A 244 -13.89 10.37 -11.19
N GLU A 245 -14.71 10.05 -12.19
CA GLU A 245 -15.37 11.03 -13.07
C GLU A 245 -16.75 11.47 -12.57
N GLU A 246 -17.43 10.67 -11.75
CA GLU A 246 -18.80 10.90 -11.27
C GLU A 246 -18.87 11.41 -9.82
N ASP A 247 -17.87 11.06 -9.01
CA ASP A 247 -17.86 11.37 -7.58
C ASP A 247 -17.57 12.85 -7.30
N ASP A 248 -17.99 13.28 -6.11
CA ASP A 248 -17.72 14.62 -5.61
C ASP A 248 -16.29 14.74 -5.06
N TRP A 249 -15.49 15.58 -5.70
CA TRP A 249 -14.12 15.93 -5.28
C TRP A 249 -14.03 17.34 -4.70
N THR A 250 -15.17 17.90 -4.27
CA THR A 250 -15.22 19.17 -3.56
C THR A 250 -14.64 19.02 -2.17
N VAL A 251 -13.75 19.94 -1.82
CA VAL A 251 -13.19 20.07 -0.47
C VAL A 251 -13.12 21.53 -0.08
N MET A 252 -13.06 21.79 1.22
CA MET A 252 -12.84 23.13 1.75
C MET A 252 -11.34 23.45 1.67
N ASP A 253 -10.98 24.63 1.17
CA ASP A 253 -9.69 25.23 1.51
C ASP A 253 -9.85 25.94 2.86
N GLY A 254 -9.36 25.34 3.93
CA GLY A 254 -9.63 25.84 5.28
C GLY A 254 -9.01 27.20 5.59
N ARG A 255 -8.01 27.69 4.83
CA ARG A 255 -7.50 29.06 5.02
C ARG A 255 -8.41 30.12 4.42
N THR A 256 -8.95 29.86 3.22
CA THR A 256 -9.85 30.80 2.54
C THR A 256 -11.32 30.56 2.87
N GLN A 257 -11.63 29.42 3.49
CA GLN A 257 -12.97 28.93 3.78
C GLN A 257 -13.87 28.86 2.54
N GLN A 258 -13.27 28.55 1.38
CA GLN A 258 -14.00 28.36 0.13
C GLN A 258 -14.10 26.88 -0.21
N LEU A 259 -15.28 26.48 -0.69
CA LEU A 259 -15.48 25.16 -1.30
C LEU A 259 -14.90 25.17 -2.70
N VAL A 260 -14.04 24.18 -2.97
CA VAL A 260 -13.31 24.05 -4.23
C VAL A 260 -13.46 22.63 -4.74
N ASN A 261 -14.07 22.47 -5.91
CA ASN A 261 -14.06 21.21 -6.63
C ASN A 261 -12.69 21.00 -7.28
N THR A 262 -11.91 20.05 -6.77
CA THR A 262 -10.55 19.81 -7.29
C THR A 262 -10.55 18.97 -8.56
N GLN A 263 -11.61 18.21 -8.82
CA GLN A 263 -11.67 17.16 -9.85
C GLN A 263 -10.45 16.21 -9.78
N GLU A 264 -9.84 16.08 -8.59
CA GLU A 264 -8.64 15.31 -8.33
C GLU A 264 -8.97 14.17 -7.36
N PRO A 265 -8.96 12.91 -7.82
CA PRO A 265 -9.29 11.74 -7.03
C PRO A 265 -8.09 11.29 -6.16
N THR A 266 -7.67 12.10 -5.17
CA THR A 266 -6.55 11.76 -4.28
C THR A 266 -6.93 11.67 -2.79
N PRO A 267 -6.75 10.49 -2.15
CA PRO A 267 -6.59 9.17 -2.78
C PRO A 267 -7.88 8.74 -3.52
N GLU A 268 -7.75 7.98 -4.60
CA GLU A 268 -8.90 7.55 -5.41
C GLU A 268 -9.75 6.51 -4.68
N HIS A 269 -9.10 5.53 -4.05
CA HIS A 269 -9.80 4.48 -3.32
C HIS A 269 -9.32 4.45 -1.88
N LEU A 270 -10.22 4.09 -0.96
CA LEU A 270 -9.83 3.77 0.40
C LEU A 270 -9.58 2.26 0.57
N CYS A 271 -10.27 1.40 -0.18
CA CYS A 271 -10.06 -0.04 -0.09
C CYS A 271 -10.28 -0.67 -1.46
N ILE A 272 -9.22 -1.21 -2.05
CA ILE A 272 -9.23 -1.82 -3.38
C ILE A 272 -8.54 -3.18 -3.36
N VAL A 273 -9.13 -4.14 -4.08
CA VAL A 273 -8.53 -5.42 -4.42
C VAL A 273 -7.87 -5.31 -5.80
N VAL A 274 -6.64 -5.79 -5.91
CA VAL A 274 -5.91 -5.87 -7.18
C VAL A 274 -5.42 -7.31 -7.40
N GLU A 275 -5.27 -7.70 -8.66
CA GLU A 275 -5.08 -9.09 -9.04
C GLU A 275 -3.62 -9.54 -9.19
N SER A 276 -2.68 -8.62 -9.39
CA SER A 276 -1.26 -8.93 -9.54
C SER A 276 -0.37 -7.94 -8.77
N LYS A 277 0.87 -8.35 -8.46
CA LYS A 277 1.85 -7.48 -7.80
C LYS A 277 2.20 -6.25 -8.64
N GLU A 278 2.19 -6.39 -9.98
CA GLU A 278 2.46 -5.31 -10.93
C GLU A 278 1.41 -4.21 -10.79
N ARG A 279 0.12 -4.57 -10.82
CA ARG A 279 -0.97 -3.63 -10.57
C ARG A 279 -0.91 -3.09 -9.15
N ALA A 280 -0.58 -3.92 -8.16
CA ALA A 280 -0.43 -3.47 -6.78
C ALA A 280 0.62 -2.37 -6.64
N MET A 281 1.80 -2.52 -7.22
CA MET A 281 2.86 -1.51 -7.16
C MET A 281 2.42 -0.19 -7.80
N VAL A 282 1.78 -0.24 -8.96
CA VAL A 282 1.24 0.96 -9.62
C VAL A 282 0.17 1.64 -8.75
N THR A 283 -0.74 0.86 -8.18
CA THR A 283 -1.82 1.35 -7.31
C THR A 283 -1.27 1.93 -6.00
N ILE A 284 -0.25 1.33 -5.38
CA ILE A 284 0.37 1.84 -4.16
C ILE A 284 0.99 3.23 -4.42
N ALA A 285 1.74 3.40 -5.51
CA ALA A 285 2.34 4.70 -5.85
C ALA A 285 1.27 5.77 -6.08
N LYS A 286 0.19 5.41 -6.80
CA LYS A 286 -0.96 6.28 -7.03
C LYS A 286 -1.64 6.70 -5.74
N LEU A 287 -1.95 5.74 -4.87
CA LEU A 287 -2.68 5.98 -3.62
C LEU A 287 -1.83 6.68 -2.55
N CYS A 288 -0.53 6.90 -2.76
CA CYS A 288 0.30 7.75 -1.90
C CYS A 288 0.17 9.25 -2.21
N MET A 289 -0.40 9.64 -3.35
CA MET A 289 -0.63 11.05 -3.71
C MET A 289 -1.69 11.70 -2.80
N ARG A 290 -1.48 12.98 -2.48
CA ARG A 290 -2.33 13.74 -1.57
C ARG A 290 -2.61 15.13 -2.12
N LYS A 291 -3.79 15.68 -1.85
CA LYS A 291 -4.19 17.02 -2.30
C LYS A 291 -3.19 18.11 -1.87
N ASN A 292 -2.59 17.96 -0.69
CA ASN A 292 -1.62 18.90 -0.13
C ASN A 292 -0.18 18.75 -0.69
N ASP A 293 0.11 17.81 -1.58
CA ASP A 293 1.46 17.65 -2.12
C ASP A 293 1.96 18.97 -2.72
N THR A 294 3.17 19.38 -2.36
CA THR A 294 3.82 20.52 -3.05
C THR A 294 4.07 20.16 -4.52
N PRO A 295 4.31 21.14 -5.42
CA PRO A 295 4.67 20.81 -6.80
C PRO A 295 5.90 19.89 -6.90
N GLN A 296 6.91 20.09 -6.04
CA GLN A 296 8.07 19.21 -5.96
C GLN A 296 7.70 17.80 -5.49
N GLY A 297 6.93 17.67 -4.41
CA GLY A 297 6.49 16.37 -3.91
C GLY A 297 5.60 15.64 -4.91
N ARG A 298 4.71 16.36 -5.59
CA ARG A 298 3.85 15.81 -6.63
C ARG A 298 4.66 15.32 -7.83
N GLN A 299 5.67 16.06 -8.27
CA GLN A 299 6.61 15.62 -9.30
C GLN A 299 7.28 14.28 -8.92
N ILE A 300 7.74 14.14 -7.68
CA ILE A 300 8.38 12.89 -7.22
C ILE A 300 7.38 11.72 -7.28
N LYS A 301 6.18 11.89 -6.71
CA LYS A 301 5.15 10.84 -6.71
C LYS A 301 4.70 10.47 -8.12
N LEU A 302 4.48 11.46 -8.98
CA LEU A 302 4.14 11.24 -10.39
C LEU A 302 5.27 10.55 -11.16
N THR A 303 6.54 10.88 -10.87
CA THR A 303 7.69 10.16 -11.45
C THR A 303 7.60 8.68 -11.14
N HIS A 304 7.37 8.31 -9.88
CA HIS A 304 7.25 6.91 -9.50
C HIS A 304 6.02 6.24 -10.12
N TYR A 305 4.88 6.90 -10.13
CA TYR A 305 3.65 6.36 -10.71
C TYR A 305 3.79 6.10 -12.22
N ILE A 306 4.31 7.08 -12.97
CA ILE A 306 4.56 6.95 -14.41
C ILE A 306 5.59 5.86 -14.69
N ASP A 307 6.72 5.87 -13.98
CA ASP A 307 7.80 4.91 -14.19
C ASP A 307 7.37 3.47 -13.87
N LEU A 308 6.63 3.25 -12.78
CA LEU A 308 6.07 1.94 -12.44
C LEU A 308 5.07 1.48 -13.50
N HIS A 309 4.14 2.35 -13.91
CA HIS A 309 3.16 1.99 -14.94
C HIS A 309 3.85 1.62 -16.25
N LYS A 310 4.83 2.42 -16.70
CA LYS A 310 5.59 2.14 -17.92
C LYS A 310 6.33 0.81 -17.86
N LYS A 311 6.98 0.50 -16.73
CA LYS A 311 7.79 -0.72 -16.58
C LYS A 311 6.96 -1.98 -16.44
N LEU A 312 5.82 -1.90 -15.75
CA LEU A 312 5.07 -3.07 -15.30
C LEU A 312 3.80 -3.33 -16.10
N ILE A 313 3.18 -2.29 -16.66
CA ILE A 313 1.91 -2.37 -17.40
C ILE A 313 2.10 -1.96 -18.88
N GLY A 314 2.85 -0.88 -19.10
CA GLY A 314 3.13 -0.30 -20.41
C GLY A 314 2.50 1.07 -20.60
N GLY A 315 3.24 1.99 -21.23
CA GLY A 315 2.76 3.34 -21.57
C GLY A 315 2.51 4.25 -20.36
N LEU A 316 1.99 5.46 -20.63
CA LEU A 316 1.56 6.38 -19.57
C LEU A 316 0.27 5.88 -18.88
N PRO A 317 0.09 6.15 -17.58
CA PRO A 317 -1.17 5.85 -16.92
C PRO A 317 -2.35 6.55 -17.61
N PRO A 318 -3.44 5.83 -17.93
CA PRO A 318 -4.55 6.38 -18.74
C PRO A 318 -5.30 7.51 -18.04
N ASP A 319 -5.19 7.60 -16.73
CA ASP A 319 -5.83 8.53 -15.82
C ASP A 319 -4.86 9.58 -15.24
N LEU A 320 -3.64 9.64 -15.76
CA LEU A 320 -2.58 10.57 -15.31
C LEU A 320 -3.05 12.04 -15.25
N HIS A 321 -3.91 12.45 -16.20
CA HIS A 321 -4.43 13.81 -16.31
C HIS A 321 -5.24 14.27 -15.09
N HIS A 322 -5.82 13.35 -14.31
CA HIS A 322 -6.52 13.72 -13.07
C HIS A 322 -5.55 14.16 -11.96
N PHE A 323 -4.30 13.70 -11.97
CA PHE A 323 -3.33 13.90 -10.88
C PHE A 323 -2.35 15.05 -11.11
N ILE A 324 -2.41 15.68 -12.28
CA ILE A 324 -1.63 16.86 -12.64
C ILE A 324 -2.52 18.09 -12.45
N ARG A 325 -2.15 18.97 -11.51
CA ARG A 325 -2.91 20.21 -11.24
C ARG A 325 -2.40 21.36 -12.08
N THR A 326 -1.09 21.46 -12.19
CA THR A 326 -0.41 22.48 -13.00
C THR A 326 0.79 21.89 -13.71
N GLU A 327 1.35 22.61 -14.68
CA GLU A 327 2.59 22.23 -15.37
C GLU A 327 3.78 22.03 -14.41
N ARG A 328 3.74 22.63 -13.21
CA ARG A 328 4.76 22.47 -12.17
C ARG A 328 4.70 21.11 -11.48
N ASP A 329 3.63 20.35 -11.63
CA ASP A 329 3.55 18.98 -11.12
C ASP A 329 4.20 17.97 -12.07
N ILE A 330 4.45 18.36 -13.33
CA ILE A 330 4.92 17.44 -14.37
C ILE A 330 6.40 17.10 -14.13
N PRO A 331 6.75 15.80 -14.00
CA PRO A 331 8.13 15.38 -13.88
C PRO A 331 8.98 15.84 -15.06
N MET A 332 10.12 16.47 -14.77
CA MET A 332 11.01 17.03 -15.81
C MET A 332 11.40 15.98 -16.87
N PHE A 333 11.72 14.76 -16.44
CA PHE A 333 12.12 13.66 -17.31
C PHE A 333 11.02 13.24 -18.30
N PHE A 334 9.74 13.29 -17.89
CA PHE A 334 8.61 12.88 -18.72
C PHE A 334 7.87 14.07 -19.36
N LYS A 335 8.42 15.29 -19.25
CA LYS A 335 7.66 16.52 -19.53
C LYS A 335 7.07 16.59 -20.93
N ARG A 336 7.84 16.24 -21.97
CA ARG A 336 7.38 16.31 -23.36
C ARG A 336 6.19 15.37 -23.61
N GLU A 337 6.38 14.10 -23.28
CA GLU A 337 5.38 13.03 -23.48
C GLU A 337 4.10 13.28 -22.65
N VAL A 338 4.25 13.71 -21.39
CA VAL A 338 3.10 14.03 -20.53
C VAL A 338 2.34 15.24 -21.07
N MET A 339 3.02 16.27 -21.57
CA MET A 339 2.34 17.43 -22.16
C MET A 339 1.57 17.07 -23.44
N GLU A 340 2.09 16.16 -24.27
CA GLU A 340 1.37 15.63 -25.44
C GLU A 340 0.10 14.88 -24.99
N PHE A 341 0.24 13.95 -24.04
CA PHE A 341 -0.89 13.22 -23.46
C PHE A 341 -1.96 14.14 -22.85
N LEU A 342 -1.56 15.20 -22.13
CA LEU A 342 -2.49 16.15 -21.54
C LEU A 342 -3.27 16.94 -22.58
N LYS A 343 -2.64 17.31 -23.71
CA LYS A 343 -3.33 17.98 -24.82
C LYS A 343 -4.36 17.05 -25.45
N GLU A 344 -4.02 15.79 -25.69
CA GLU A 344 -4.95 14.78 -26.23
C GLU A 344 -6.16 14.56 -25.31
N LYS A 345 -5.96 14.65 -23.98
CA LYS A 345 -7.01 14.52 -22.99
C LYS A 345 -7.82 15.80 -22.74
N GLY A 346 -7.53 16.90 -23.43
CA GLY A 346 -8.21 18.18 -23.20
C GLY A 346 -8.02 18.70 -21.77
N TRP A 347 -6.85 18.46 -21.18
CA TRP A 347 -6.60 18.79 -19.78
C TRP A 347 -6.58 20.30 -19.53
N GLU A 348 -7.24 20.69 -18.43
CA GLU A 348 -7.22 22.05 -17.89
C GLU A 348 -6.54 22.10 -16.51
N LYS A 349 -6.01 23.28 -16.18
CA LYS A 349 -5.36 23.53 -14.88
C LYS A 349 -6.38 23.35 -13.76
N LYS A 350 -6.02 22.56 -12.76
CA LYS A 350 -6.85 22.33 -11.56
C LYS A 350 -6.43 23.27 -10.43
N PRO A 351 -7.35 23.64 -9.53
CA PRO A 351 -7.01 24.49 -8.38
C PRO A 351 -5.99 23.80 -7.46
N VAL A 352 -5.10 24.59 -6.88
CA VAL A 352 -4.14 24.14 -5.86
C VAL A 352 -4.61 24.71 -4.53
N LEU A 353 -4.84 23.81 -3.57
CA LEU A 353 -5.36 24.16 -2.25
C LEU A 353 -4.23 24.49 -1.31
N SER A 354 -4.46 25.50 -0.45
CA SER A 354 -3.50 25.88 0.59
C SER A 354 -3.68 25.06 1.87
N LEU A 355 -4.93 24.69 2.20
CA LEU A 355 -5.26 23.86 3.34
C LEU A 355 -6.47 22.94 3.04
N PRO A 356 -6.29 21.83 2.28
CA PRO A 356 -7.39 20.91 2.00
C PRO A 356 -7.95 20.28 3.29
N THR A 357 -9.28 20.27 3.41
CA THR A 357 -10.03 19.61 4.49
C THR A 357 -11.45 19.24 4.04
N LEU A 358 -11.99 18.16 4.57
CA LEU A 358 -13.40 17.75 4.44
C LEU A 358 -14.28 18.37 5.54
N ILE A 359 -13.68 18.92 6.59
CA ILE A 359 -14.40 19.59 7.67
C ILE A 359 -14.94 20.91 7.13
N GLY A 360 -16.25 21.11 7.25
CA GLY A 360 -16.96 22.23 6.63
C GLY A 360 -17.36 21.99 5.16
N THR A 361 -16.88 20.92 4.52
CA THR A 361 -17.39 20.45 3.21
C THR A 361 -18.63 19.60 3.38
N TYR A 362 -18.58 18.64 4.31
CA TYR A 362 -19.68 17.75 4.63
C TYR A 362 -20.07 17.90 6.10
N LYS A 363 -21.21 17.31 6.47
CA LYS A 363 -21.68 17.30 7.86
C LYS A 363 -20.61 16.66 8.76
N SER A 364 -20.05 17.47 9.65
CA SER A 364 -18.94 17.13 10.54
C SER A 364 -19.29 17.47 11.98
N LYS A 365 -18.66 16.80 12.96
CA LYS A 365 -18.74 17.22 14.38
C LYS A 365 -17.66 18.24 14.72
N ALA A 366 -16.50 18.13 14.08
CA ALA A 366 -15.44 19.12 14.15
C ALA A 366 -15.84 20.42 13.42
N LYS A 367 -15.22 21.52 13.81
CA LYS A 367 -15.38 22.81 13.16
C LYS A 367 -14.13 23.18 12.38
N ILE A 368 -14.25 24.11 11.44
CA ILE A 368 -13.14 24.51 10.59
C ILE A 368 -11.99 25.12 11.42
N GLU A 369 -12.30 25.77 12.54
CA GLU A 369 -11.31 26.34 13.45
C GLU A 369 -10.41 25.28 14.08
N ASP A 370 -10.89 24.04 14.20
CA ASP A 370 -10.12 22.92 14.74
C ASP A 370 -9.03 22.44 13.75
N VAL A 371 -9.15 22.77 12.46
CA VAL A 371 -8.23 22.35 11.38
C VAL A 371 -7.16 23.40 11.07
N VAL A 372 -7.55 24.68 11.05
CA VAL A 372 -6.66 25.80 10.68
C VAL A 372 -5.56 26.02 11.72
N GLY A 373 -5.68 25.38 12.88
CA GLY A 373 -4.86 25.64 14.06
C GLY A 373 -5.40 26.89 14.75
N GLY A 374 -5.70 26.77 16.03
CA GLY A 374 -6.25 27.84 16.85
C GLY A 374 -5.38 29.11 16.78
N VAL A 375 -5.77 30.04 15.90
CA VAL A 375 -5.52 31.46 16.14
C VAL A 375 -6.38 31.82 17.35
N LYS A 376 -5.71 31.95 18.50
CA LYS A 376 -6.22 32.35 19.82
C LYS A 376 -6.77 31.23 20.70
N LYS A 377 -5.93 30.77 21.62
CA LYS A 377 -6.06 31.17 23.03
C LYS A 377 -4.70 31.34 23.67
#